data_AF-A0A354U8G5-F1
#
_entry.id   AF-A0A354U8G5-F1
#
_cell.length_a   1.000
_cell.length_b   1.000
_cell.length_c   1.000
_cell.angle_alpha   90.00
_cell.angle_beta   90.00
_cell.angle_gamma   90.00
#
_symmetry.space_group_name_H-M   'P 1'
#
loop_
_entity.id
_entity.type
_entity.pdbx_description
1 polymer ?
#
loop_
_entity_poly.entity_id
_entity_poly.type
_entity_poly.pdbx_seq_one_letter_code
_entity_poly.pdbx_strand_id
1 'polypeptide(L)'
;MDMILNRPETVAGLPSPLAGCRNAADWYNVRRPAILRLLEEKLFGEIPPRPAAVRFEIKREKPDSFDGLATRREVVIHLENNGVEHTAEALWYLPNHRTGRVPAIVGLNFKGNAAASTETDIPADSTEFKPGEQAHRWQFPMLLKAGYSVITAPRNSFFEDSSAGRAGSVFRLFHPVSELAEGNRSLTAISAWAFGYSILLELAQTEPAIDPQRIWAHGHSRLGKTAL
;
A
#
# COMPACT_ATOMS: atom_id res chain seq x y z
N MET A 1 28.74 4.95 -22.13
CA MET A 1 29.45 4.23 -21.06
C MET A 1 28.61 3.02 -20.72
N ASP A 2 28.89 1.90 -21.36
CA ASP A 2 28.10 0.66 -21.21
C ASP A 2 28.32 0.06 -19.82
N MET A 3 27.37 0.29 -18.92
CA MET A 3 27.39 -0.23 -17.56
C MET A 3 27.20 -1.76 -17.46
N ILE A 4 27.05 -2.45 -18.59
CA ILE A 4 26.68 -3.87 -18.65
C ILE A 4 27.88 -4.74 -19.06
N LEU A 5 28.80 -4.24 -19.90
CA LEU A 5 29.87 -5.07 -20.50
C LEU A 5 30.99 -5.48 -19.52
N ASN A 6 31.12 -4.81 -18.37
CA ASN A 6 32.15 -5.10 -17.37
C ASN A 6 31.60 -5.67 -16.05
N ARG A 7 30.35 -6.16 -16.02
CA ARG A 7 29.88 -6.85 -14.81
C ARG A 7 30.49 -8.24 -14.75
N PRO A 8 31.21 -8.61 -13.67
CA PRO A 8 31.55 -10.01 -13.45
C PRO A 8 30.24 -10.81 -13.46
N GLU A 9 30.21 -11.93 -14.20
CA GLU A 9 29.03 -12.78 -14.39
C GLU A 9 28.44 -13.29 -13.06
N THR A 10 29.24 -13.24 -11.99
CA THR A 10 28.83 -13.60 -10.64
C THR A 10 29.44 -12.65 -9.61
N VAL A 11 28.60 -12.05 -8.76
CA VAL A 11 29.06 -11.46 -7.49
C VAL A 11 29.30 -12.63 -6.53
N ALA A 12 30.56 -12.85 -6.14
CA ALA A 12 30.93 -13.93 -5.25
C ALA A 12 30.13 -13.87 -3.93
N GLY A 13 29.60 -15.01 -3.49
CA GLY A 13 28.88 -15.14 -2.22
C GLY A 13 27.39 -14.78 -2.24
N LEU A 14 26.82 -14.33 -3.37
CA LEU A 14 25.37 -14.16 -3.46
C LEU A 14 24.65 -15.51 -3.57
N PRO A 15 23.63 -15.79 -2.74
CA PRO A 15 22.85 -17.01 -2.87
C PRO A 15 22.07 -17.00 -4.18
N SER A 16 22.10 -18.12 -4.92
CA SER A 16 21.29 -18.26 -6.14
C SER A 16 19.81 -18.27 -5.80
N PRO A 17 18.96 -17.42 -6.41
CA PRO A 17 17.53 -17.53 -6.24
C PRO A 17 17.07 -18.91 -6.74
N LEU A 18 17.62 -19.46 -7.81
CA LEU A 18 17.19 -20.72 -8.41
C LEU A 18 17.83 -21.97 -7.80
N ALA A 19 18.52 -21.85 -6.65
CA ALA A 19 19.16 -22.99 -5.99
C ALA A 19 18.15 -24.14 -5.76
N GLY A 20 18.43 -25.32 -6.33
CA GLY A 20 17.59 -26.50 -6.22
C GLY A 20 16.35 -26.53 -7.13
N CYS A 21 16.15 -25.54 -8.02
CA CYS A 21 15.03 -25.50 -8.96
C CYS A 21 15.43 -26.03 -10.34
N ARG A 22 14.61 -26.91 -10.94
CA ARG A 22 14.79 -27.37 -12.33
C ARG A 22 13.73 -26.83 -13.29
N ASN A 23 12.60 -26.38 -12.75
CA ASN A 23 11.47 -25.88 -13.54
C ASN A 23 10.65 -24.86 -12.71
N ALA A 24 9.63 -24.27 -13.35
CA ALA A 24 8.77 -23.28 -12.72
C ALA A 24 7.96 -23.83 -11.54
N ALA A 25 7.60 -25.12 -11.54
CA ALA A 25 6.87 -25.74 -10.45
C ALA A 25 7.75 -25.88 -9.19
N ASP A 26 9.02 -26.24 -9.33
CA ASP A 26 9.99 -26.26 -8.23
C ASP A 26 10.12 -24.84 -7.61
N TRP A 27 10.21 -23.82 -8.47
CA TRP A 27 10.27 -22.42 -8.01
C TRP A 27 9.00 -22.02 -7.25
N TYR A 28 7.82 -22.23 -7.84
CA TYR A 28 6.55 -21.76 -7.29
C TYR A 28 6.19 -22.47 -5.98
N ASN A 29 6.35 -23.80 -5.94
CA ASN A 29 5.88 -24.62 -4.83
C ASN A 29 6.92 -24.78 -3.71
N VAL A 30 8.22 -24.64 -3.99
CA VAL A 30 9.28 -24.92 -3.00
C VAL A 30 10.13 -23.68 -2.72
N ARG A 31 10.77 -23.11 -3.75
CA ARG A 31 11.79 -22.07 -3.54
C ARG A 31 11.20 -20.72 -3.16
N ARG A 32 10.11 -20.29 -3.80
CA ARG A 32 9.41 -19.04 -3.48
C ARG A 32 8.93 -19.01 -2.03
N PRO A 33 8.21 -20.01 -1.50
CA PRO A 33 7.84 -20.05 -0.08
C PRO A 33 9.04 -20.01 0.87
N ALA A 34 10.16 -20.68 0.53
CA ALA A 34 11.35 -20.65 1.36
C ALA A 34 12.02 -19.27 1.40
N ILE A 35 12.07 -18.55 0.26
CA ILE A 35 12.58 -17.18 0.22
C ILE A 35 11.65 -16.23 0.99
N LEU A 36 10.33 -16.36 0.84
CA LEU A 36 9.37 -15.54 1.58
C LEU A 36 9.53 -15.71 3.10
N ARG A 37 9.60 -16.95 3.60
CA ARG A 37 9.88 -17.21 5.03
C ARG A 37 11.19 -16.60 5.49
N LEU A 38 12.25 -16.66 4.68
CA LEU A 38 13.53 -16.03 5.03
C LEU A 38 13.39 -14.49 5.13
N LEU A 39 12.65 -13.87 4.22
CA LEU A 39 12.39 -12.42 4.25
C LEU A 39 11.56 -12.02 5.47
N GLU A 40 10.51 -12.80 5.79
CA GLU A 40 9.67 -12.62 6.96
C GLU A 40 10.49 -12.75 8.27
N GLU A 41 11.24 -13.84 8.42
CA GLU A 41 12.00 -14.11 9.65
C GLU A 41 13.20 -13.18 9.87
N LYS A 42 13.85 -12.72 8.79
CA LYS A 42 15.15 -12.03 8.89
C LYS A 42 15.10 -10.53 8.61
N LEU A 43 14.09 -10.05 7.88
CA LEU A 43 14.08 -8.67 7.40
C LEU A 43 12.80 -7.92 7.73
N PHE A 44 11.66 -8.36 7.19
CA PHE A 44 10.46 -7.54 7.13
C PHE A 44 9.42 -7.91 8.18
N GLY A 45 9.52 -9.07 8.83
CA GLY A 45 8.45 -9.59 9.65
C GLY A 45 7.29 -10.14 8.82
N GLU A 46 6.43 -10.90 9.47
CA GLU A 46 5.20 -11.40 8.84
C GLU A 46 4.24 -10.24 8.57
N ILE A 47 3.57 -10.30 7.41
CA ILE A 47 2.46 -9.41 7.10
C ILE A 47 1.27 -9.87 7.95
N PRO A 48 0.60 -8.95 8.69
CA PRO A 48 -0.62 -9.30 9.41
C PRO A 48 -1.61 -10.09 8.53
N PRO A 49 -2.28 -11.11 9.06
CA PRO A 49 -3.29 -11.82 8.30
C PRO A 49 -4.49 -10.91 8.03
N ARG A 50 -5.37 -11.33 7.13
CA ARG A 50 -6.63 -10.63 6.91
C ARG A 50 -7.48 -10.69 8.19
N PRO A 51 -8.01 -9.56 8.71
CA PRO A 51 -8.84 -9.56 9.91
C PRO A 51 -10.21 -10.21 9.65
N ALA A 52 -10.90 -10.56 10.74
CA ALA A 52 -12.22 -11.20 10.69
C ALA A 52 -13.24 -10.39 9.88
N ALA A 53 -13.25 -9.06 10.04
CA ALA A 53 -14.09 -8.15 9.29
C ALA A 53 -13.28 -7.02 8.63
N VAL A 54 -13.63 -6.74 7.37
CA VAL A 54 -13.16 -5.59 6.60
C VAL A 54 -14.40 -4.96 5.97
N ARG A 55 -14.64 -3.67 6.24
CA ARG A 55 -15.76 -2.91 5.66
C ARG A 55 -15.25 -1.60 5.09
N PHE A 56 -15.75 -1.24 3.91
CA PHE A 56 -15.46 0.02 3.25
C PHE A 56 -16.69 0.92 3.28
N GLU A 57 -16.51 2.16 3.68
CA GLU A 57 -17.57 3.15 3.80
C GLU A 57 -17.21 4.41 3.04
N ILE A 58 -18.01 4.78 2.03
CA ILE A 58 -17.85 6.04 1.33
C ILE A 58 -18.37 7.15 2.25
N LYS A 59 -17.44 7.88 2.88
CA LYS A 59 -17.76 9.00 3.78
C LYS A 59 -18.10 10.26 2.99
N ARG A 60 -17.37 10.50 1.89
CA ARG A 60 -17.62 11.59 0.95
C ARG A 60 -17.39 11.14 -0.48
N GLU A 61 -18.19 11.68 -1.38
CA GLU A 61 -18.06 11.51 -2.82
C GLU A 61 -18.19 12.87 -3.50
N LYS A 62 -17.32 13.12 -4.49
CA LYS A 62 -17.32 14.32 -5.33
C LYS A 62 -17.25 13.87 -6.79
N PRO A 63 -18.39 13.81 -7.51
CA PRO A 63 -18.46 13.29 -8.88
C PRO A 63 -17.69 14.10 -9.92
N ASP A 64 -17.38 15.36 -9.63
CA ASP A 64 -16.83 16.35 -10.55
C ASP A 64 -15.41 16.80 -10.19
N SER A 65 -14.64 15.97 -9.47
CA SER A 65 -13.26 16.25 -9.10
C SER A 65 -12.38 16.50 -10.33
N PHE A 66 -11.45 17.45 -10.19
CA PHE A 66 -10.59 17.93 -11.28
C PHE A 66 -11.39 18.35 -12.54
N ASP A 67 -12.37 19.23 -12.36
CA ASP A 67 -13.23 19.75 -13.42
C ASP A 67 -13.97 18.65 -14.20
N GLY A 68 -14.50 17.66 -13.49
CA GLY A 68 -15.25 16.55 -14.08
C GLY A 68 -14.40 15.38 -14.59
N LEU A 69 -13.08 15.43 -14.46
CA LEU A 69 -12.18 14.35 -14.91
C LEU A 69 -12.43 13.03 -14.15
N ALA A 70 -12.76 13.11 -12.85
CA ALA A 70 -12.93 11.95 -11.99
C ALA A 70 -14.01 12.11 -10.94
N THR A 71 -14.54 10.97 -10.50
CA THR A 71 -15.25 10.86 -9.23
C THR A 71 -14.22 10.61 -8.14
N ARG A 72 -14.13 11.51 -7.16
CA ARG A 72 -13.31 11.34 -5.96
C ARG A 72 -14.14 10.75 -4.83
N ARG A 73 -13.62 9.74 -4.14
CA ARG A 73 -14.19 9.14 -2.94
C ARG A 73 -13.20 9.21 -1.79
N GLU A 74 -13.70 9.57 -0.62
CA GLU A 74 -12.98 9.46 0.64
C GLU A 74 -13.62 8.31 1.41
N VAL A 75 -12.88 7.21 1.51
CA VAL A 75 -13.39 5.92 2.00
C VAL A 75 -12.80 5.62 3.36
N VAL A 76 -13.65 5.45 4.38
CA VAL A 76 -13.22 4.91 5.67
C VAL A 76 -13.14 3.40 5.55
N ILE A 77 -11.96 2.87 5.85
CA ILE A 77 -11.67 1.46 5.97
C ILE A 77 -11.84 1.09 7.43
N HIS A 78 -12.77 0.19 7.71
CA HIS A 78 -13.01 -0.36 9.04
C HIS A 78 -12.47 -1.78 9.09
N LEU A 79 -11.57 -2.04 10.04
CA LEU A 79 -10.95 -3.34 10.28
C LEU A 79 -11.32 -3.79 11.68
N GLU A 80 -11.76 -5.04 11.82
CA GLU A 80 -12.08 -5.61 13.13
C GLU A 80 -11.59 -7.06 13.23
N ASN A 81 -10.99 -7.38 14.37
CA ASN A 81 -10.62 -8.74 14.70
C ASN A 81 -10.75 -8.96 16.21
N ASN A 82 -11.54 -9.96 16.60
CA ASN A 82 -11.80 -10.33 18.00
C ASN A 82 -12.27 -9.14 18.87
N GLY A 83 -13.10 -8.26 18.31
CA GLY A 83 -13.63 -7.08 19.01
C GLY A 83 -12.65 -5.91 19.13
N VAL A 84 -11.45 -6.02 18.57
CA VAL A 84 -10.52 -4.90 18.43
C VAL A 84 -10.75 -4.24 17.07
N GLU A 85 -10.96 -2.92 17.08
CA GLU A 85 -11.18 -2.13 15.87
C GLU A 85 -9.95 -1.28 15.50
N HIS A 86 -9.79 -1.06 14.20
CA HIS A 86 -8.79 -0.17 13.62
C HIS A 86 -9.36 0.48 12.35
N THR A 87 -9.04 1.76 12.11
CA THR A 87 -9.52 2.48 10.94
C THR A 87 -8.40 3.16 10.15
N ALA A 88 -8.65 3.34 8.86
CA ALA A 88 -7.82 4.14 7.96
C ALA A 88 -8.72 4.89 6.98
N GLU A 89 -8.27 6.02 6.42
CA GLU A 89 -9.01 6.75 5.39
C GLU A 89 -8.25 6.71 4.06
N ALA A 90 -8.88 6.14 3.04
CA ALA A 90 -8.36 6.11 1.68
C ALA A 90 -8.95 7.24 0.83
N LEU A 91 -8.10 7.84 0.00
CA LEU A 91 -8.45 8.76 -1.05
C LEU A 91 -8.42 8.04 -2.39
N TRP A 92 -9.53 8.04 -3.11
CA TRP A 92 -9.70 7.29 -4.35
C TRP A 92 -10.24 8.20 -5.45
N TYR A 93 -9.56 8.22 -6.60
CA TYR A 93 -10.06 8.83 -7.82
C TYR A 93 -10.35 7.78 -8.89
N LEU A 94 -11.58 7.78 -9.39
CA LEU A 94 -12.04 6.94 -10.49
C LEU A 94 -12.33 7.82 -11.73
N PRO A 95 -11.67 7.60 -12.89
CA PRO A 95 -11.93 8.38 -14.11
C PRO A 95 -13.40 8.32 -14.54
N ASN A 96 -14.00 9.47 -14.83
CA ASN A 96 -15.39 9.55 -15.28
C ASN A 96 -15.56 9.07 -16.73
N HIS A 97 -14.66 9.49 -17.60
CA HIS A 97 -14.69 9.17 -19.03
C HIS A 97 -13.97 7.84 -19.30
N ARG A 98 -14.75 6.74 -19.26
CA ARG A 98 -14.27 5.37 -19.46
C ARG A 98 -15.16 4.62 -20.45
N THR A 99 -14.54 3.80 -21.30
CA THR A 99 -15.25 2.93 -22.27
C THR A 99 -15.46 1.51 -21.74
N GLY A 100 -14.97 1.21 -20.53
CA GLY A 100 -15.05 -0.10 -19.89
C GLY A 100 -14.32 -0.10 -18.55
N ARG A 101 -13.84 -1.28 -18.13
CA ARG A 101 -13.04 -1.40 -16.92
C ARG A 101 -11.68 -0.73 -17.06
N VAL A 102 -11.29 0.03 -16.04
CA VAL A 102 -10.04 0.79 -16.02
C VAL A 102 -8.99 0.11 -15.14
N PRO A 103 -7.70 0.26 -15.46
CA PRO A 103 -6.63 -0.10 -14.55
C PRO A 103 -6.66 0.71 -13.25
N ALA A 104 -6.03 0.20 -12.19
CA ALA A 104 -5.84 0.93 -10.94
C ALA A 104 -4.38 0.93 -10.46
N ILE A 105 -4.00 1.99 -9.74
CA ILE A 105 -2.76 2.08 -8.99
C ILE A 105 -3.11 2.25 -7.52
N VAL A 106 -2.55 1.42 -6.65
CA VAL A 106 -2.65 1.53 -5.20
C VAL A 106 -1.30 1.93 -4.61
N GLY A 107 -1.29 2.82 -3.62
CA GLY A 107 -0.05 3.22 -2.97
C GLY A 107 -0.26 3.97 -1.68
N LEU A 108 0.66 3.86 -0.74
CA LEU A 108 0.60 4.66 0.50
C LEU A 108 1.28 6.02 0.31
N ASN A 109 0.77 7.05 0.99
CA ASN A 109 1.35 8.39 1.00
C ASN A 109 2.07 8.70 2.33
N PHE A 110 2.97 9.68 2.29
CA PHE A 110 3.82 10.02 3.44
C PHE A 110 3.19 10.99 4.42
N LYS A 111 2.42 11.95 3.90
CA LYS A 111 2.06 13.19 4.58
C LYS A 111 0.54 13.43 4.68
N GLY A 112 -0.25 12.40 4.43
CA GLY A 112 -1.70 12.50 4.42
C GLY A 112 -2.29 12.65 3.03
N ASN A 113 -3.58 12.38 2.93
CA ASN A 113 -4.38 12.45 1.72
C ASN A 113 -4.46 13.88 1.18
N ALA A 114 -4.63 14.88 2.05
CA ALA A 114 -4.65 16.29 1.63
C ALA A 114 -3.31 16.74 1.03
N ALA A 115 -2.19 16.26 1.56
CA ALA A 115 -0.86 16.57 1.01
C ALA A 115 -0.63 15.93 -0.36
N ALA A 116 -1.32 14.83 -0.67
CA ALA A 116 -1.17 14.07 -1.91
C ALA A 116 -1.94 14.67 -3.10
N SER A 117 -2.91 15.55 -2.89
CA SER A 117 -3.75 16.15 -3.95
C SER A 117 -3.65 17.67 -3.96
N THR A 118 -3.83 18.28 -5.13
CA THR A 118 -3.96 19.74 -5.26
C THR A 118 -5.35 20.25 -4.90
N GLU A 119 -6.33 19.37 -4.68
CA GLU A 119 -7.67 19.77 -4.27
C GLU A 119 -7.70 20.24 -2.80
N THR A 120 -8.37 21.35 -2.57
CA THR A 120 -8.33 22.08 -1.28
C THR A 120 -9.45 21.70 -0.32
N ASP A 121 -10.41 20.88 -0.75
CA ASP A 121 -11.57 20.42 0.01
C ASP A 121 -11.37 19.05 0.68
N ILE A 122 -10.16 18.49 0.59
CA ILE A 122 -9.75 17.29 1.33
C ILE A 122 -9.27 17.73 2.73
N PRO A 123 -9.79 17.17 3.83
CA PRO A 123 -9.39 17.57 5.17
C PRO A 123 -7.96 17.15 5.43
N ALA A 124 -7.23 18.01 6.13
CA ALA A 124 -5.87 17.72 6.52
C ALA A 124 -5.83 16.59 7.58
N ASP A 125 -5.01 15.58 7.32
CA ASP A 125 -4.75 14.49 8.28
C ASP A 125 -3.94 14.97 9.50
N SER A 126 -3.19 16.08 9.36
CA SER A 126 -2.44 16.71 10.44
C SER A 126 -2.24 18.21 10.16
N THR A 127 -1.84 18.97 11.18
CA THR A 127 -1.40 20.37 11.03
C THR A 127 0.08 20.51 10.64
N GLU A 128 0.83 19.40 10.63
CA GLU A 128 2.25 19.37 10.30
C GLU A 128 2.49 19.55 8.80
N PHE A 129 1.57 19.05 7.98
CA PHE A 129 1.71 18.97 6.53
C PHE A 129 0.74 19.89 5.81
N LYS A 130 1.19 20.43 4.67
CA LYS A 130 0.40 21.37 3.88
C LYS A 130 -0.37 20.62 2.79
N PRO A 131 -1.66 20.93 2.55
CA PRO A 131 -2.38 20.43 1.38
C PRO A 131 -1.59 20.66 0.09
N GLY A 132 -1.58 19.67 -0.79
CA GLY A 132 -0.88 19.71 -2.08
C GLY A 132 0.64 19.66 -2.07
N GLU A 133 1.32 19.66 -0.92
CA GLU A 133 2.79 19.75 -0.89
C GLU A 133 3.51 18.54 -1.55
N GLN A 134 2.84 17.39 -1.63
CA GLN A 134 3.32 16.18 -2.30
C GLN A 134 2.51 15.82 -3.55
N ALA A 135 1.61 16.68 -4.02
CA ALA A 135 0.80 16.39 -5.20
C ALA A 135 1.64 16.11 -6.45
N HIS A 136 2.82 16.74 -6.55
CA HIS A 136 3.77 16.52 -7.63
C HIS A 136 4.30 15.07 -7.71
N ARG A 137 4.22 14.30 -6.62
CA ARG A 137 4.63 12.88 -6.57
C ARG A 137 3.54 11.93 -7.06
N TRP A 138 2.28 12.36 -6.99
CA TRP A 138 1.11 11.57 -7.32
C TRP A 138 0.56 11.87 -8.72
N GLN A 139 0.59 13.14 -9.14
CA GLN A 139 0.18 13.57 -10.48
C GLN A 139 -1.21 13.02 -10.87
N PHE A 140 -2.19 13.04 -9.95
CA PHE A 140 -3.52 12.44 -10.18
C PHE A 140 -4.14 12.85 -11.52
N PRO A 141 -4.15 14.15 -11.94
CA PRO A 141 -4.74 14.52 -13.23
C PRO A 141 -4.08 13.86 -14.43
N MET A 142 -2.77 13.61 -14.39
CA MET A 142 -2.05 12.95 -15.48
C MET A 142 -2.43 11.46 -15.55
N LEU A 143 -2.47 10.77 -14.41
CA LEU A 143 -2.86 9.35 -14.35
C LEU A 143 -4.33 9.15 -14.74
N LEU A 144 -5.21 10.03 -14.28
CA LEU A 144 -6.63 10.01 -14.63
C LEU A 144 -6.87 10.25 -16.12
N LYS A 145 -6.17 11.21 -16.74
CA LYS A 145 -6.22 11.44 -18.20
C LYS A 145 -5.69 10.24 -18.99
N ALA A 146 -4.71 9.51 -18.44
CA ALA A 146 -4.21 8.27 -19.02
C ALA A 146 -5.14 7.07 -18.76
N GLY A 147 -6.26 7.26 -18.05
CA GLY A 147 -7.29 6.24 -17.82
C GLY A 147 -7.03 5.34 -16.60
N TYR A 148 -6.16 5.74 -15.66
CA TYR A 148 -5.89 4.98 -14.45
C TYR A 148 -6.72 5.50 -13.29
N SER A 149 -7.37 4.59 -12.56
CA SER A 149 -7.85 4.86 -11.21
C SER A 149 -6.68 4.90 -10.24
N VAL A 150 -6.73 5.74 -9.22
CA VAL A 150 -5.67 5.85 -8.22
C VAL A 150 -6.26 5.83 -6.82
N ILE A 151 -5.72 4.96 -5.96
CA ILE A 151 -6.12 4.83 -4.55
C ILE A 151 -4.89 5.05 -3.69
N THR A 152 -5.00 5.94 -2.69
CA THR A 152 -3.96 6.13 -1.69
C THR A 152 -4.52 6.20 -0.29
N ALA A 153 -3.68 5.91 0.70
CA ALA A 153 -3.97 6.13 2.11
C ALA A 153 -2.68 6.53 2.86
N PRO A 154 -2.78 7.25 3.98
CA PRO A 154 -1.62 7.62 4.77
C PRO A 154 -0.99 6.36 5.37
N ARG A 155 0.32 6.18 5.21
CA ARG A 155 1.04 5.04 5.81
C ARG A 155 0.91 5.00 7.34
N ASN A 156 0.81 6.18 7.97
CA ASN A 156 0.68 6.34 9.41
C ASN A 156 -0.66 5.81 9.92
N SER A 157 -1.67 5.66 9.07
CA SER A 157 -2.91 4.96 9.44
C SER A 157 -2.70 3.48 9.70
N PHE A 158 -1.60 2.88 9.23
CA PHE A 158 -1.31 1.45 9.44
C PHE A 158 -0.20 1.23 10.46
N PHE A 159 0.83 2.08 10.43
CA PHE A 159 1.92 2.09 11.40
C PHE A 159 2.57 3.49 11.37
N GLU A 160 2.58 4.20 12.49
CA GLU A 160 3.24 5.49 12.59
C GLU A 160 4.76 5.33 12.43
N ASP A 161 5.40 6.18 11.63
CA ASP A 161 6.82 6.12 11.31
C ASP A 161 7.76 6.55 12.43
N SER A 162 7.58 5.97 13.60
CA SER A 162 8.36 6.18 14.79
C SER A 162 8.65 4.83 15.44
N SER A 163 9.61 4.79 16.35
CA SER A 163 9.89 3.56 17.10
C SER A 163 8.71 3.18 18.02
N ALA A 164 7.90 4.16 18.44
CA ALA A 164 6.70 3.97 19.25
C ALA A 164 5.45 3.54 18.45
N GLY A 165 5.49 3.60 17.12
CA GLY A 165 4.30 3.42 16.25
C GLY A 165 3.61 2.06 16.34
N ARG A 166 4.27 1.05 16.90
CA ARG A 166 3.74 -0.32 17.01
C ARG A 166 2.49 -0.41 17.87
N ALA A 167 2.44 0.33 18.99
CA ALA A 167 1.32 0.29 19.92
C ALA A 167 -0.01 0.76 19.29
N GLY A 168 0.06 1.72 18.36
CA GLY A 168 -1.09 2.25 17.62
C GLY A 168 -1.30 1.64 16.23
N SER A 169 -0.49 0.65 15.85
CA SER A 169 -0.53 0.06 14.50
C SER A 169 -1.61 -1.01 14.33
N VAL A 170 -1.82 -1.44 13.09
CA VAL A 170 -2.71 -2.56 12.76
C VAL A 170 -2.39 -3.86 13.49
N PHE A 171 -1.18 -4.04 14.02
CA PHE A 171 -0.85 -5.22 14.83
C PHE A 171 -1.72 -5.37 16.07
N ARG A 172 -2.35 -4.28 16.56
CA ARG A 172 -3.30 -4.35 17.68
C ARG A 172 -4.48 -5.28 17.43
N LEU A 173 -4.84 -5.51 16.16
CA LEU A 173 -5.90 -6.43 15.77
C LEU A 173 -5.54 -7.89 16.10
N PHE A 174 -4.25 -8.22 16.21
CA PHE A 174 -3.76 -9.61 16.24
C PHE A 174 -2.92 -9.94 17.47
N HIS A 175 -2.44 -8.93 18.19
CA HIS A 175 -1.50 -9.10 19.30
C HIS A 175 -1.98 -8.39 20.57
N PRO A 176 -1.73 -8.96 21.75
CA PRO A 176 -1.95 -8.27 23.01
C PRO A 176 -0.97 -7.09 23.16
N VAL A 177 -1.35 -6.10 23.98
CA VAL A 177 -0.55 -4.88 24.21
C VAL A 177 0.89 -5.19 24.64
N SER A 178 1.11 -6.25 25.41
CA SER A 178 2.44 -6.69 25.84
C SER A 178 3.40 -7.02 24.70
N GLU A 179 2.89 -7.49 23.56
CA GLU A 179 3.68 -7.82 22.37
C GLU A 179 3.94 -6.61 21.46
N LEU A 180 3.21 -5.50 21.66
CA LEU A 180 3.32 -4.29 20.85
C LEU A 180 4.40 -3.31 21.35
N ALA A 181 5.21 -3.72 22.33
CA ALA A 181 6.29 -2.91 22.87
C ALA A 181 7.31 -2.51 21.78
N GLU A 182 7.95 -1.35 21.95
CA GLU A 182 8.96 -0.81 21.02
C GLU A 182 10.10 -1.79 20.73
N GLY A 183 10.47 -2.62 21.71
CA GLY A 183 11.51 -3.64 21.58
C GLY A 183 11.17 -4.84 20.69
N ASN A 184 9.91 -5.07 20.34
CA ASN A 184 9.52 -6.22 19.50
C ASN A 184 9.83 -5.99 18.02
N ARG A 185 11.01 -6.42 17.57
CA ARG A 185 11.48 -6.14 16.19
C ARG A 185 10.90 -7.07 15.12
N SER A 186 10.06 -8.06 15.45
CA SER A 186 9.40 -8.91 14.43
C SER A 186 8.16 -8.25 13.82
N LEU A 187 7.54 -7.30 14.52
CA LEU A 187 6.37 -6.55 14.05
C LEU A 187 6.84 -5.21 13.45
N THR A 188 7.07 -5.18 12.14
CA THR A 188 7.75 -4.04 11.51
C THR A 188 6.78 -3.07 10.84
N ALA A 189 7.23 -1.82 10.68
CA ALA A 189 6.50 -0.83 9.90
C ALA A 189 6.29 -1.27 8.44
N ILE A 190 7.27 -1.95 7.83
CA ILE A 190 7.17 -2.38 6.43
C ILE A 190 6.07 -3.43 6.27
N SER A 191 5.99 -4.43 7.14
CA SER A 191 4.95 -5.46 7.02
C SER A 191 3.55 -4.92 7.36
N ALA A 192 3.44 -4.00 8.33
CA ALA A 192 2.19 -3.28 8.59
C ALA A 192 1.75 -2.39 7.42
N TRP A 193 2.68 -1.67 6.79
CA TRP A 193 2.37 -0.89 5.59
C TRP A 193 2.01 -1.80 4.40
N ALA A 194 2.69 -2.93 4.22
CA ALA A 194 2.37 -3.90 3.16
C ALA A 194 0.97 -4.50 3.34
N PHE A 195 0.55 -4.75 4.59
CA PHE A 195 -0.84 -5.07 4.90
C PHE A 195 -1.81 -3.97 4.41
N GLY A 196 -1.46 -2.69 4.61
CA GLY A 196 -2.22 -1.58 4.06
C GLY A 196 -2.39 -1.63 2.53
N TYR A 197 -1.35 -2.03 1.78
CA TYR A 197 -1.47 -2.25 0.33
C TYR A 197 -2.46 -3.37 0.00
N SER A 198 -2.45 -4.48 0.74
CA SER A 198 -3.43 -5.56 0.56
C SER A 198 -4.86 -5.09 0.79
N ILE A 199 -5.09 -4.23 1.79
CA ILE A 199 -6.41 -3.64 2.04
C ILE A 199 -6.82 -2.67 0.92
N LEU A 200 -5.91 -1.87 0.38
CA LEU A 200 -6.20 -1.00 -0.77
C LEU A 200 -6.49 -1.82 -2.06
N LEU A 201 -5.83 -2.97 -2.22
CA LEU A 201 -6.14 -3.91 -3.30
C LEU A 201 -7.56 -4.47 -3.14
N GLU A 202 -7.94 -4.92 -1.94
CA GLU A 202 -9.31 -5.37 -1.66
C GLU A 202 -10.33 -4.25 -1.94
N LEU A 203 -10.04 -3.01 -1.52
CA LEU A 203 -10.88 -1.85 -1.82
C LEU A 203 -11.05 -1.65 -3.33
N ALA A 204 -9.97 -1.66 -4.11
CA ALA A 204 -10.03 -1.52 -5.56
C ALA A 204 -10.91 -2.60 -6.22
N GLN A 205 -10.83 -3.82 -5.72
CA GLN A 205 -11.60 -4.97 -6.23
C GLN A 205 -13.11 -4.88 -5.92
N THR A 206 -13.54 -3.98 -5.04
CA THR A 206 -14.97 -3.74 -4.78
C THR A 206 -15.68 -2.96 -5.88
N GLU A 207 -14.96 -2.28 -6.76
CA GLU A 207 -15.55 -1.44 -7.82
C GLU A 207 -15.62 -2.19 -9.15
N PRO A 208 -16.83 -2.45 -9.69
CA PRO A 208 -17.01 -3.13 -10.97
C PRO A 208 -16.34 -2.44 -12.16
N ALA A 209 -16.10 -1.14 -12.08
CA ALA A 209 -15.37 -0.36 -13.08
C ALA A 209 -13.85 -0.57 -13.04
N ILE A 210 -13.28 -1.21 -12.01
CA ILE A 210 -11.86 -1.56 -11.96
C ILE A 210 -11.64 -2.94 -12.60
N ASP A 211 -10.57 -3.05 -13.38
CA ASP A 211 -10.09 -4.34 -13.88
C ASP A 211 -9.23 -5.04 -12.81
N PRO A 212 -9.69 -6.16 -12.23
CA PRO A 212 -8.96 -6.83 -11.15
C PRO A 212 -7.63 -7.43 -11.61
N GLN A 213 -7.38 -7.57 -12.91
CA GLN A 213 -6.12 -8.07 -13.46
C GLN A 213 -5.10 -6.95 -13.74
N ARG A 214 -5.49 -5.67 -13.60
CA ARG A 214 -4.66 -4.51 -13.91
C ARG A 214 -4.59 -3.55 -12.72
N ILE A 215 -4.10 -4.06 -11.60
CA ILE A 215 -3.87 -3.29 -10.37
C ILE A 215 -2.38 -3.35 -10.03
N TRP A 216 -1.74 -2.19 -9.89
CA TRP A 216 -0.31 -2.09 -9.56
C TRP A 216 -0.07 -1.39 -8.22
N ALA A 217 0.92 -1.87 -7.47
CA ALA A 217 1.43 -1.19 -6.29
C ALA A 217 2.46 -0.13 -6.68
N HIS A 218 2.32 1.08 -6.14
CA HIS A 218 3.25 2.19 -6.29
C HIS A 218 3.80 2.61 -4.92
N GLY A 219 5.12 2.81 -4.84
CA GLY A 219 5.73 3.40 -3.66
C GLY A 219 7.06 4.09 -3.94
N HIS A 220 7.39 5.07 -3.09
CA HIS A 220 8.65 5.82 -3.16
C HIS A 220 9.49 5.66 -1.89
N SER A 221 10.81 5.54 -2.03
CA SER A 221 11.76 5.43 -0.91
C SER A 221 11.40 4.26 0.03
N ARG A 222 11.12 4.50 1.31
CA ARG A 222 10.68 3.45 2.24
C ARG A 222 9.38 2.76 1.81
N LEU A 223 8.46 3.50 1.19
CA LEU A 223 7.23 2.92 0.65
C LEU A 223 7.47 2.17 -0.67
N GLY A 224 8.57 2.47 -1.36
CA GLY A 224 9.04 1.66 -2.49
C GLY A 224 9.57 0.30 -2.03
N LYS A 225 10.22 0.25 -0.86
CA LYS A 225 10.58 -1.03 -0.21
C LYS A 225 9.34 -1.84 0.18
N THR A 226 8.28 -1.15 0.62
CA THR A 226 6.99 -1.77 0.99
C THR A 226 6.20 -2.27 -0.22
N ALA A 227 6.25 -1.58 -1.35
CA ALA A 227 5.51 -1.97 -2.55
C ALA A 227 6.11 -3.20 -3.26
N LEU A 228 7.38 -3.53 -2.98
CA LEU A 228 8.08 -4.71 -3.46
C LEU A 228 7.81 -5.92 -2.55
#